data_AF-A0A2W4YZ20-F1
#
_entry.id   AF-A0A2W4YZ20-F1
#
_cell.length_a   1.000
_cell.length_b   1.000
_cell.length_c   1.000
_cell.angle_alpha   90.00
_cell.angle_beta   90.00
_cell.angle_gamma   90.00
#
_symmetry.space_group_name_H-M   'P 1'
#
loop_
_entity.id
_entity.type
_entity.pdbx_description
1 polymer ?
#
loop_
_entity_poly.entity_id
_entity_poly.type
_entity_poly.pdbx_seq_one_letter_code
_entity_poly.pdbx_strand_id
1 'polypeptide(L)'
;MRTTLTLEPDVAARIEKLRETRRQPFKDLVNEALRRGLDDMTAKTAKRRPAFRTGTHKAQLLVSDAKEALALLEEDYDRKKIGA
;
A
#
# COMPACT_ATOMS: atom_id res chain seq x y z
N MET A 1 3.42 11.93 -30.70
CA MET A 1 2.52 13.01 -31.16
C MET A 1 2.98 14.33 -30.54
N ARG A 2 2.83 15.47 -31.23
CA ARG A 2 3.07 16.80 -30.67
C ARG A 2 1.74 17.38 -30.21
N THR A 3 1.65 17.72 -28.93
CA THR A 3 0.43 18.23 -28.30
C THR A 3 0.78 19.45 -27.46
N THR A 4 -0.15 20.39 -27.37
CA THR A 4 -0.10 21.48 -26.39
C THR A 4 -1.00 21.09 -25.23
N LEU A 5 -0.48 21.15 -24.00
CA LEU A 5 -1.19 20.83 -22.78
C LEU A 5 -1.04 22.01 -21.82
N THR A 6 -2.16 22.46 -21.25
CA THR A 6 -2.15 23.42 -20.15
C THR A 6 -1.99 22.66 -18.83
N LEU A 7 -1.05 23.08 -17.99
CA LEU A 7 -0.83 22.50 -16.66
C LEU A 7 -1.23 23.53 -15.59
N GLU A 8 -1.95 23.06 -14.57
CA GLU A 8 -2.21 23.89 -13.39
C GLU A 8 -0.89 24.28 -12.70
N PRO A 9 -0.83 25.46 -12.05
CA PRO A 9 0.42 25.97 -11.46
C PRO A 9 1.08 25.01 -10.47
N ASP A 10 0.28 24.27 -9.69
CA ASP A 10 0.77 23.31 -8.71
C ASP A 10 1.38 22.06 -9.37
N VAL A 11 0.77 21.58 -10.47
CA VAL A 11 1.29 20.47 -11.26
C VAL A 11 2.61 20.84 -11.92
N ALA A 12 2.68 22.03 -12.52
CA ALA A 12 3.91 22.55 -13.13
C ALA A 12 5.06 22.64 -12.11
N ALA A 13 4.79 23.18 -10.92
CA ALA A 13 5.78 23.29 -9.84
C ALA A 13 6.28 21.91 -9.36
N ARG A 14 5.40 20.91 -9.25
CA ARG A 14 5.79 19.54 -8.87
C ARG A 14 6.71 18.90 -9.91
N ILE A 15 6.44 19.10 -11.19
CA ILE A 15 7.26 18.55 -12.27
C ILE A 15 8.64 19.22 -12.29
N GLU A 16 8.71 20.54 -12.09
CA GLU A 16 9.99 21.25 -12.06
C GLU A 16 10.86 20.80 -10.88
N LYS A 17 10.28 20.64 -9.69
CA LYS A 17 10.99 20.07 -8.52
C LYS A 17 11.51 18.66 -8.79
N LEU A 18 10.72 17.83 -9.48
CA LEU A 18 11.14 16.49 -9.88
C LEU A 18 12.30 16.55 -10.89
N ARG A 19 12.28 17.55 -11.78
CA ARG A 19 13.34 17.81 -12.76
C ARG A 19 14.67 18.14 -12.10
N GLU A 20 14.66 19.03 -11.12
CA GLU A 20 15.85 19.39 -10.34
C GLU A 20 16.45 18.17 -9.64
N THR A 21 15.59 17.32 -9.08
CA THR A 21 16.01 16.13 -8.33
C THR A 21 16.57 15.04 -9.24
N ARG A 22 15.91 14.76 -10.38
CA ARG A 22 16.27 13.64 -11.27
C ARG A 22 17.20 14.01 -12.43
N ARG A 23 17.38 15.31 -12.70
CA ARG A 23 18.16 15.83 -13.83
C ARG A 23 17.75 15.23 -15.19
N GLN A 24 16.44 15.05 -15.38
CA GLN A 24 15.85 14.51 -16.60
C GLN A 24 15.19 15.61 -17.44
N PRO A 25 15.05 15.44 -18.77
CA PRO A 25 14.32 16.40 -19.60
C PRO A 25 12.84 16.51 -19.21
N PHE A 26 12.29 17.73 -19.26
CA PHE A 26 10.88 18.01 -18.91
C PHE A 26 9.90 17.10 -19.67
N LYS A 27 10.11 16.93 -20.98
CA LYS A 27 9.30 16.05 -21.84
C LYS A 27 9.25 14.61 -21.31
N ASP A 28 10.39 14.08 -20.86
CA ASP A 28 10.48 12.68 -20.46
C ASP A 28 9.80 12.47 -19.11
N LEU A 29 9.94 13.43 -18.18
CA LEU A 29 9.22 13.43 -16.91
C LEU A 29 7.70 13.54 -17.09
N VAL A 30 7.23 14.45 -17.95
CA VAL A 30 5.80 14.59 -18.25
C VAL A 30 5.25 13.28 -18.81
N ASN A 31 5.94 12.67 -19.77
CA ASN A 31 5.50 11.41 -20.36
C ASN A 31 5.53 10.24 -19.36
N GLU A 32 6.55 10.15 -18.51
CA GLU A 32 6.63 9.13 -17.45
C GLU A 32 5.48 9.29 -16.45
N ALA A 33 5.20 10.52 -16.01
CA ALA A 33 4.11 10.83 -15.09
C ALA A 33 2.75 10.50 -15.71
N LEU A 34 2.51 10.87 -16.97
CA LEU A 34 1.27 10.57 -17.67
C LEU A 34 1.06 9.07 -17.85
N ARG A 35 2.10 8.32 -18.22
CA ARG A 35 2.00 6.85 -18.36
C ARG A 35 1.59 6.19 -17.04
N ARG A 36 2.31 6.50 -15.95
CA ARG A 36 1.97 5.98 -14.62
C ARG A 36 0.56 6.39 -14.18
N GLY A 37 0.20 7.65 -14.40
CA GLY A 37 -1.14 8.14 -14.08
C GLY A 37 -2.24 7.38 -14.85
N LEU A 38 -2.05 7.16 -16.15
CA LEU A 38 -3.00 6.39 -16.97
C LEU A 38 -3.04 4.91 -16.56
N ASP A 39 -1.90 4.30 -16.24
CA ASP A 39 -1.84 2.93 -15.72
C ASP A 39 -2.61 2.81 -14.40
N ASP A 40 -2.41 3.75 -13.48
CA ASP A 40 -3.11 3.78 -12.19
C ASP A 40 -4.62 4.05 -12.35
N MET A 41 -5.02 4.93 -13.28
CA MET A 41 -6.42 5.25 -13.57
C MET A 41 -7.15 4.08 -14.25
N THR A 42 -6.44 3.27 -15.03
CA THR A 42 -7.01 2.13 -15.77
C THR A 42 -6.83 0.80 -15.06
N ALA A 43 -5.96 0.73 -14.05
CA ALA A 43 -5.83 -0.43 -13.19
C ALA A 43 -7.20 -0.71 -12.56
N LYS A 44 -7.85 -1.81 -13.01
CA LYS A 44 -9.04 -2.36 -12.34
C LYS A 44 -8.72 -2.43 -10.87
N THR A 45 -9.44 -1.64 -10.04
CA THR A 45 -9.24 -1.45 -8.60
C THR A 45 -8.48 -2.65 -8.05
N ALA A 46 -7.17 -2.46 -7.80
CA ALA A 46 -6.33 -3.53 -7.28
C ALA A 46 -7.12 -4.18 -6.16
N LYS A 47 -7.51 -5.46 -6.35
CA LYS A 47 -8.52 -6.16 -5.52
C LYS A 47 -8.28 -5.71 -4.10
N ARG A 48 -9.19 -4.90 -3.53
CA ARG A 48 -9.05 -4.38 -2.17
C ARG A 48 -8.72 -5.60 -1.33
N ARG A 49 -7.48 -5.69 -0.83
CA ARG A 49 -7.12 -6.80 0.06
C ARG A 49 -8.19 -6.79 1.14
N PRO A 50 -8.85 -7.92 1.43
CA PRO A 50 -9.87 -7.93 2.46
C PRO A 50 -9.28 -7.29 3.70
N ALA A 51 -10.04 -6.39 4.32
CA ALA A 51 -9.58 -5.68 5.50
C ALA A 51 -9.05 -6.71 6.50
N PHE A 52 -7.82 -6.50 6.99
CA PHE A 52 -7.25 -7.37 8.00
C PHE A 52 -8.17 -7.34 9.22
N ARG A 53 -8.76 -8.49 9.56
CA ARG A 53 -9.67 -8.63 10.69
C ARG A 53 -8.96 -9.37 11.81
N THR A 54 -8.75 -8.69 12.93
CA THR A 54 -8.28 -9.32 14.17
C THR A 54 -9.47 -9.99 14.85
N GLY A 55 -9.40 -11.31 15.06
CA GLY A 55 -10.37 -12.03 15.86
C GLY A 55 -10.07 -11.88 17.35
N THR A 56 -11.07 -11.56 18.17
CA THR A 56 -10.91 -11.54 19.63
C THR A 56 -10.89 -12.98 20.16
N HIS A 57 -9.79 -13.37 20.79
CA HIS A 57 -9.71 -14.65 21.48
C HIS A 57 -10.28 -14.52 22.90
N LYS A 58 -11.25 -15.36 23.27
CA LYS A 58 -11.70 -15.47 24.66
C LYS A 58 -10.72 -16.36 25.42
N ALA A 59 -9.55 -15.83 25.74
CA ALA A 59 -8.72 -16.45 26.77
C ALA A 59 -9.47 -16.28 28.09
N GLN A 60 -10.02 -17.35 28.65
CA GLN A 60 -10.66 -17.34 29.98
C GLN A 60 -9.61 -17.24 31.10
N LEU A 61 -8.42 -16.75 30.79
CA LEU A 61 -7.28 -16.54 31.68
C LEU A 61 -6.92 -15.05 31.67
N LEU A 62 -6.63 -14.51 32.85
CA LEU A 62 -5.95 -13.22 32.99
C LEU A 62 -4.48 -13.44 32.65
N VAL A 63 -4.10 -13.07 31.44
CA VAL A 63 -2.68 -13.10 31.05
C VAL A 63 -2.08 -11.74 31.37
N SER A 64 -1.01 -11.74 32.15
CA SER A 64 -0.36 -10.51 32.62
C SER A 64 0.72 -9.98 31.67
N ASP A 65 1.20 -10.82 30.75
CA ASP A 65 2.22 -10.49 29.74
C ASP A 65 1.77 -10.95 28.34
N ALA A 66 1.98 -10.10 27.34
CA ALA A 66 1.74 -10.40 25.94
C ALA A 66 2.49 -11.65 25.43
N LYS A 67 3.68 -11.96 25.97
CA LYS A 67 4.42 -13.18 25.59
C LYS A 67 3.72 -14.46 26.03
N GLU A 68 3.22 -14.46 27.25
CA GLU A 68 2.47 -15.58 27.82
C GLU A 68 1.16 -15.79 27.05
N ALA A 69 0.50 -14.70 26.65
CA ALA A 69 -0.71 -14.77 25.81
C ALA A 69 -0.40 -15.38 24.44
N LEU A 70 0.74 -15.03 23.84
CA LEU A 70 1.14 -15.56 22.53
C LEU A 70 1.43 -17.06 22.58
N ALA A 71 2.16 -17.53 23.61
CA ALA A 71 2.46 -18.94 23.80
C ALA A 71 1.19 -19.79 23.96
N LEU A 72 0.21 -19.32 24.75
CA LEU A 72 -1.08 -20.01 24.90
C LEU A 72 -1.86 -20.09 23.58
N LEU A 73 -1.82 -19.03 22.76
CA LEU A 73 -2.47 -19.01 21.46
C LEU A 73 -1.80 -19.96 20.46
N GLU A 74 -0.48 -20.09 20.49
CA GLU A 74 0.27 -21.06 19.69
C GLU A 74 -0.08 -22.50 20.08
N GLU A 75 -0.13 -22.81 21.38
CA GLU A 75 -0.55 -24.13 21.87
C GLU A 75 -2.00 -24.48 21.45
N ASP A 76 -2.93 -23.53 21.54
CA ASP A 76 -4.32 -23.72 21.12
C ASP A 76 -4.46 -23.92 19.60
N TYR A 77 -3.63 -23.20 18.82
CA TYR A 77 -3.58 -23.35 17.37
C TYR A 77 -3.06 -24.73 16.98
N ASP A 78 -1.97 -25.19 17.60
CA ASP A 78 -1.38 -26.50 17.31
C ASP A 78 -2.33 -27.64 17.72
N ARG A 79 -2.98 -27.55 18.88
CA ARG A 79 -4.01 -28.52 19.30
C ARG A 79 -5.15 -28.65 18.27
N LYS A 80 -5.65 -27.53 17.74
CA LYS A 80 -6.70 -27.54 16.72
C LYS A 80 -6.21 -28.02 15.35
N LYS A 81 -4.93 -27.85 15.03
CA LYS A 81 -4.33 -28.28 13.76
C LYS A 81 -4.01 -29.77 13.73
N ILE A 82 -3.68 -30.36 14.89
CA ILE A 82 -3.36 -31.79 15.03
C ILE A 82 -4.63 -32.63 15.27
N GLY A 83 -5.70 -32.01 15.78
CA GLY A 83 -7.04 -32.62 15.89
C GLY A 83 -7.91 -32.37 14.65
N ALA A 84 -7.54 -32.97 13.51
CA ALA A 84 -8.39 -33.17 12.33
C ALA A 84 -8.17 -34.58 11.76
#